data_AF-A0A9D8PGG8-F1
#
_entry.id   AF-A0A9D8PGG8-F1
#
_cell.length_a   1.000
_cell.length_b   1.000
_cell.length_c   1.000
_cell.angle_alpha   90.00
_cell.angle_beta   90.00
_cell.angle_gamma   90.00
#
_symmetry.space_group_name_H-M   'P 1'
#
loop_
_entity.id
_entity.type
_entity.pdbx_description
1 polymer ?
#
loop_
_entity_poly.entity_id
_entity_poly.type
_entity_poly.pdbx_seq_one_letter_code
_entity_poly.pdbx_strand_id
1 'polypeptide(L)'
;MAAAAHAPWPRPQGLLLDAMGTLITLRDSVGTTYAAVAADHGVHADPAAIDARFPAIYRAAPPLAFNLSEPDALRQAEVGWWGARIREVFQSLAGAPEPGDALVDALYARFAQPALWRVYPEVPERLAAWHRQGLRLAVVSNFDGRLHALLRELGLMAWLERVIVSSEIGAAKPSAVP
;
A
#
# COMPACT_ATOMS: atom_id res chain seq x y z
N MET A 1 38.30 30.10 -2.21
CA MET A 1 37.13 30.07 -1.31
C MET A 1 36.96 28.64 -0.84
N ALA A 2 37.23 28.36 0.44
CA ALA A 2 37.03 27.03 1.02
C ALA A 2 35.52 26.82 1.25
N ALA A 3 34.98 25.70 0.76
CA ALA A 3 33.61 25.30 1.05
C ALA A 3 33.47 25.11 2.57
N ALA A 4 32.48 25.76 3.17
CA ALA A 4 32.17 25.58 4.59
C ALA A 4 31.82 24.11 4.82
N ALA A 5 32.64 23.42 5.63
CA ALA A 5 32.33 22.09 6.10
C ALA A 5 31.02 22.18 6.90
N HIS A 6 29.96 21.53 6.41
CA HIS A 6 28.73 21.40 7.17
C HIS A 6 29.03 20.67 8.47
N ALA A 7 28.55 21.20 9.60
CA ALA A 7 28.58 20.46 10.85
C ALA A 7 27.93 19.08 10.64
N PRO A 8 28.51 18.00 11.19
CA PRO A 8 27.93 16.68 11.03
C PRO A 8 26.52 16.68 11.60
N TRP A 9 25.59 16.08 10.85
CA TRP A 9 24.20 16.00 11.28
C TRP A 9 24.14 15.23 12.61
N PRO A 10 23.26 15.64 13.55
CA PRO A 10 23.08 14.88 14.77
C PRO A 10 22.64 13.46 14.42
N ARG A 11 23.05 12.50 15.26
CA ARG A 11 22.63 11.11 15.07
C ARG A 11 21.09 11.04 15.09
N PRO A 12 20.45 10.43 14.06
CA PRO A 12 19.01 10.32 14.03
C PRO A 12 18.53 9.47 15.23
N GLN A 13 17.35 9.81 15.75
CA GLN A 13 16.70 9.08 16.83
C GLN A 13 15.61 8.14 16.31
N GLY A 14 15.19 8.29 15.06
CA GLY A 14 14.18 7.45 14.46
C GLY A 14 14.28 7.39 12.94
N LEU A 15 13.59 6.41 12.37
CA LEU A 15 13.48 6.14 10.94
C LEU A 15 12.00 5.99 10.58
N LEU A 16 11.56 6.81 9.62
CA LEU A 16 10.25 6.69 8.99
C LEU A 16 10.42 5.90 7.70
N LEU A 17 9.68 4.80 7.57
CA LEU A 17 9.81 3.84 6.47
C LEU A 17 8.51 3.82 5.69
N ASP A 18 8.59 3.76 4.36
CA ASP A 18 7.41 3.35 3.58
C ASP A 18 7.17 1.84 3.75
N ALA A 19 5.98 1.37 3.39
CA ALA A 19 5.66 -0.05 3.39
C ALA A 19 5.93 -0.69 2.02
N MET A 20 5.10 -0.37 1.01
CA MET A 20 5.16 -0.99 -0.30
C MET A 20 6.42 -0.56 -1.06
N GLY A 21 7.16 -1.52 -1.62
CA GLY A 21 8.42 -1.27 -2.32
C GLY A 21 9.60 -0.89 -1.40
N THR A 22 9.41 -0.99 -0.07
CA THR A 22 10.47 -0.75 0.93
C THR A 22 10.56 -1.92 1.91
N LEU A 23 9.47 -2.26 2.58
CA LEU A 23 9.40 -3.37 3.54
C LEU A 23 8.79 -4.62 2.90
N ILE A 24 7.73 -4.42 2.12
CA ILE A 24 6.92 -5.48 1.52
C ILE A 24 6.74 -5.24 0.04
N THR A 25 6.48 -6.32 -0.70
CA THR A 25 6.10 -6.29 -2.10
C THR A 25 5.11 -7.40 -2.41
N LEU A 26 4.44 -7.31 -3.55
CA LEU A 26 3.54 -8.36 -4.01
C LEU A 26 4.37 -9.58 -4.48
N ARG A 27 3.81 -10.77 -4.29
CA ARG A 27 4.35 -12.01 -4.88
C ARG A 27 4.05 -12.09 -6.37
N ASP A 28 2.84 -11.71 -6.74
CA ASP A 28 2.33 -11.68 -8.10
C ASP A 28 2.02 -10.23 -8.49
N SER A 29 2.04 -9.92 -9.79
CA SER A 29 1.70 -8.56 -10.24
C SER A 29 0.23 -8.23 -9.95
N VAL A 30 -0.12 -6.94 -10.02
CA VAL A 30 -1.52 -6.50 -9.88
C VAL A 30 -2.38 -7.15 -10.96
N GLY A 31 -1.91 -7.15 -12.21
CA GLY A 31 -2.59 -7.78 -13.33
C GLY A 31 -2.76 -9.28 -13.19
N THR A 32 -1.72 -9.99 -12.76
CA THR A 32 -1.80 -11.44 -12.49
C THR A 32 -2.85 -11.74 -11.42
N THR A 33 -2.86 -10.95 -10.34
CA THR A 33 -3.82 -11.10 -9.25
C THR A 33 -5.24 -10.79 -9.71
N TYR A 34 -5.41 -9.70 -10.46
CA TYR A 34 -6.73 -9.29 -10.97
C TYR A 34 -7.29 -10.33 -11.92
N ALA A 35 -6.49 -10.81 -12.89
CA ALA A 35 -6.92 -11.80 -13.85
C ALA A 35 -7.32 -13.13 -13.17
N ALA A 36 -6.56 -13.56 -12.16
CA ALA A 36 -6.88 -14.77 -11.41
C ALA A 36 -8.23 -14.66 -10.67
N VAL A 37 -8.44 -13.58 -9.92
CA VAL A 37 -9.72 -13.37 -9.19
C VAL A 37 -10.87 -13.13 -10.17
N ALA A 38 -10.64 -12.39 -11.26
CA ALA A 38 -11.66 -12.15 -12.28
C ALA A 38 -12.14 -13.46 -12.94
N ALA A 39 -11.23 -14.40 -13.18
CA ALA A 39 -11.58 -15.70 -13.77
C ALA A 39 -12.56 -16.50 -12.89
N ASP A 40 -12.41 -16.43 -11.55
CA ASP A 40 -13.35 -17.06 -10.60
C ASP A 40 -14.76 -16.44 -10.66
N HIS A 41 -14.87 -15.23 -11.20
CA HIS A 41 -16.13 -14.51 -11.45
C HIS A 41 -16.59 -14.56 -12.91
N GLY A 42 -15.98 -15.42 -13.74
CA GLY A 42 -16.33 -15.57 -15.16
C GLY A 42 -15.87 -14.40 -16.06
N VAL A 43 -14.96 -13.56 -15.58
CA VAL A 43 -14.39 -12.43 -16.32
C VAL A 43 -12.96 -12.76 -16.75
N HIS A 44 -12.72 -12.78 -18.06
CA HIS A 44 -11.38 -12.95 -18.59
C HIS A 44 -10.75 -11.59 -18.90
N ALA A 45 -9.58 -11.34 -18.33
CA ALA A 45 -8.79 -10.15 -18.58
C ALA A 45 -7.32 -10.53 -18.75
N ASP A 46 -6.63 -9.86 -19.67
CA ASP A 46 -5.19 -10.05 -19.87
C ASP A 46 -4.41 -9.39 -18.72
N PRO A 47 -3.64 -10.16 -17.91
CA PRO A 47 -2.85 -9.60 -16.81
C PRO A 47 -1.83 -8.55 -17.30
N ALA A 48 -1.23 -8.72 -18.47
CA ALA A 48 -0.26 -7.77 -19.00
C ALA A 48 -0.92 -6.44 -19.37
N ALA A 49 -2.16 -6.49 -19.90
CA ALA A 49 -2.94 -5.30 -20.18
C ALA A 49 -3.30 -4.54 -18.90
N ILE A 50 -3.64 -5.24 -17.82
CA ILE A 50 -3.90 -4.63 -16.50
C ILE A 50 -2.63 -3.96 -15.95
N ASP A 51 -1.50 -4.67 -15.96
CA ASP A 51 -0.22 -4.12 -15.48
C ASP A 51 0.24 -2.90 -16.29
N ALA A 52 -0.11 -2.83 -17.58
CA ALA A 52 0.16 -1.67 -18.43
C ALA A 52 -0.71 -0.44 -18.12
N ARG A 53 -1.89 -0.64 -17.51
CA ARG A 53 -2.89 0.43 -17.25
C ARG A 53 -2.88 0.91 -15.81
N PHE A 54 -2.77 -0.02 -14.85
CA PHE A 54 -2.87 0.27 -13.43
C PHE A 54 -1.94 1.40 -12.94
N PRO A 55 -0.66 1.50 -13.34
CA PRO A 55 0.22 2.57 -12.85
C PRO A 55 -0.21 3.98 -13.27
N ALA A 56 -0.86 4.13 -14.42
CA ALA A 56 -1.39 5.42 -14.85
C ALA A 56 -2.65 5.79 -14.07
N ILE A 57 -3.55 4.81 -13.89
CA ILE A 57 -4.79 4.95 -13.11
C ILE A 57 -4.47 5.30 -11.66
N TYR A 58 -3.58 4.55 -11.02
CA TYR A 58 -3.18 4.80 -9.63
C TYR A 58 -2.53 6.17 -9.44
N ARG A 59 -1.71 6.64 -10.39
CA ARG A 59 -1.10 7.98 -10.34
C ARG A 59 -2.11 9.11 -10.54
N ALA A 60 -3.18 8.89 -11.31
CA ALA A 60 -4.22 9.88 -11.56
C ALA A 60 -5.28 9.92 -10.44
N ALA A 61 -5.30 8.91 -9.56
CA ALA A 61 -6.25 8.80 -8.47
C ALA A 61 -6.14 9.97 -7.48
N PRO A 62 -7.25 10.39 -6.86
CA PRO A 62 -7.17 11.32 -5.73
C PRO A 62 -6.38 10.67 -4.57
N PRO A 63 -5.76 11.47 -3.69
CA PRO A 63 -5.08 10.94 -2.50
C PRO A 63 -5.93 9.92 -1.74
N LEU A 64 -5.33 8.80 -1.32
CA LEU A 64 -5.96 7.83 -0.42
C LEU A 64 -5.91 8.39 1.00
N ALA A 65 -6.79 9.34 1.29
CA ALA A 65 -6.81 10.09 2.53
C ALA A 65 -8.23 10.56 2.84
N PHE A 66 -8.70 10.35 4.07
CA PHE A 66 -10.05 10.73 4.49
C PHE A 66 -10.02 11.42 5.84
N ASN A 67 -10.85 12.45 6.01
CA ASN A 67 -11.07 13.09 7.30
C ASN A 67 -12.30 12.44 7.98
N LEU A 68 -12.19 11.16 8.32
CA LEU A 68 -13.27 10.35 8.88
C LEU A 68 -12.79 9.69 10.18
N SER A 69 -13.50 9.92 11.28
CA SER A 69 -13.18 9.32 12.59
C SER A 69 -13.97 8.03 12.87
N GLU A 70 -15.07 7.80 12.15
CA GLU A 70 -15.94 6.64 12.35
C GLU A 70 -15.37 5.43 11.59
N PRO A 71 -15.01 4.31 12.26
CA PRO A 71 -14.34 3.18 11.62
C PRO A 71 -15.10 2.56 10.43
N ASP A 72 -16.42 2.45 10.50
CA ASP A 72 -17.19 1.86 9.41
C ASP A 72 -17.29 2.80 8.21
N ALA A 73 -17.42 4.11 8.46
CA ALA A 73 -17.40 5.11 7.40
C ALA A 73 -16.03 5.16 6.70
N LEU A 74 -14.93 5.08 7.46
CA LEU A 74 -13.58 5.02 6.93
C LEU A 74 -13.39 3.78 6.05
N ARG A 75 -13.77 2.60 6.55
CA ARG A 75 -13.67 1.35 5.79
C ARG A 75 -14.48 1.41 4.48
N GLN A 76 -15.68 1.96 4.52
CA GLN A 76 -16.50 2.17 3.32
C GLN A 76 -15.82 3.11 2.32
N ALA A 77 -15.20 4.20 2.80
CA ALA A 77 -14.45 5.12 1.96
C ALA A 77 -13.23 4.45 1.30
N GLU A 78 -12.49 3.62 2.03
CA GLU A 78 -11.36 2.85 1.51
C GLU A 78 -11.78 1.83 0.45
N VAL A 79 -12.85 1.06 0.71
CA VAL A 79 -13.42 0.11 -0.26
C VAL A 79 -13.91 0.86 -1.50
N GLY A 80 -14.60 1.98 -1.32
CA GLY A 80 -15.06 2.82 -2.43
C GLY A 80 -13.91 3.39 -3.26
N TRP A 81 -12.84 3.83 -2.60
CA TRP A 81 -11.62 4.31 -3.25
C TRP A 81 -11.03 3.21 -4.13
N TRP A 82 -10.72 2.05 -3.57
CA TRP A 82 -10.15 0.95 -4.36
C TRP A 82 -11.10 0.39 -5.40
N GLY A 83 -12.40 0.35 -5.12
CA GLY A 83 -13.42 -0.10 -6.05
C GLY A 83 -13.53 0.77 -7.29
N ALA A 84 -13.41 2.09 -7.15
CA ALA A 84 -13.33 3.00 -8.30
C ALA A 84 -12.08 2.71 -9.15
N ARG A 85 -10.91 2.50 -8.52
CA ARG A 85 -9.66 2.11 -9.22
C ARG A 85 -9.79 0.79 -9.96
N ILE A 86 -10.43 -0.21 -9.34
CA ILE A 86 -10.73 -1.50 -9.98
C ILE A 86 -11.61 -1.29 -11.21
N ARG A 87 -12.73 -0.56 -11.08
CA ARG A 87 -13.63 -0.28 -12.21
C ARG A 87 -12.91 0.46 -13.35
N GLU A 88 -12.13 1.49 -13.03
CA GLU A 88 -11.34 2.25 -14.01
C GLU A 88 -10.36 1.35 -14.78
N VAL A 89 -9.73 0.37 -14.10
CA VAL A 89 -8.86 -0.61 -14.77
C VAL A 89 -9.67 -1.42 -15.78
N PHE A 90 -10.75 -2.07 -15.38
CA PHE A 90 -11.54 -2.93 -16.27
C PHE A 90 -12.15 -2.14 -17.44
N GLN A 91 -12.66 -0.93 -17.19
CA GLN A 91 -13.17 -0.02 -18.23
C GLN A 91 -12.09 0.37 -19.26
N SER A 92 -10.82 0.40 -18.87
CA SER A 92 -9.70 0.72 -19.76
C SER A 92 -9.26 -0.46 -20.67
N LEU A 93 -9.77 -1.67 -20.42
CA LEU A 93 -9.44 -2.86 -21.19
C LEU A 93 -10.46 -3.07 -22.31
N ALA A 94 -9.97 -3.24 -23.54
CA ALA A 94 -10.84 -3.46 -24.69
C ALA A 94 -11.63 -4.77 -24.54
N GLY A 95 -12.96 -4.67 -24.56
CA GLY A 95 -13.85 -5.83 -24.52
C GLY A 95 -14.00 -6.49 -23.14
N ALA A 96 -13.41 -5.92 -22.08
CA ALA A 96 -13.66 -6.40 -20.73
C ALA A 96 -15.06 -5.95 -20.26
N PRO A 97 -15.83 -6.82 -19.59
CA PRO A 97 -17.09 -6.41 -18.97
C PRO A 97 -16.84 -5.49 -17.78
N GLU A 98 -17.84 -4.65 -17.47
CA GLU A 98 -17.85 -3.86 -16.24
C GLU A 98 -17.79 -4.80 -15.02
N PRO A 99 -16.87 -4.59 -14.07
CA PRO A 99 -16.76 -5.49 -12.92
C PRO A 99 -17.92 -5.20 -11.95
N GLY A 100 -18.73 -6.22 -11.68
CA GLY A 100 -19.77 -6.15 -10.66
C GLY A 100 -19.18 -6.04 -9.24
N ASP A 101 -20.00 -5.61 -8.28
CA ASP A 101 -19.54 -5.36 -6.90
C ASP A 101 -18.93 -6.59 -6.24
N ALA A 102 -19.43 -7.80 -6.52
CA ALA A 102 -18.85 -9.03 -6.01
C ALA A 102 -17.38 -9.24 -6.43
N LEU A 103 -17.02 -8.88 -7.67
CA LEU A 103 -15.63 -8.97 -8.15
C LEU A 103 -14.77 -7.87 -7.51
N VAL A 104 -15.32 -6.65 -7.37
CA VAL A 104 -14.64 -5.55 -6.68
C VAL A 104 -14.31 -5.93 -5.23
N ASP A 105 -15.28 -6.49 -4.51
CA ASP A 105 -15.12 -6.92 -3.12
C ASP A 105 -14.12 -8.08 -3.01
N ALA A 106 -14.18 -9.05 -3.92
CA ALA A 106 -13.24 -10.18 -3.96
C ALA A 106 -11.81 -9.71 -4.20
N LEU A 107 -11.60 -8.76 -5.13
CA LEU A 107 -10.29 -8.15 -5.38
C LEU A 107 -9.81 -7.37 -4.15
N TYR A 108 -10.66 -6.52 -3.56
CA TYR A 108 -10.31 -5.80 -2.34
C TYR A 108 -9.91 -6.76 -1.21
N ALA A 109 -10.68 -7.83 -1.00
CA ALA A 109 -10.37 -8.84 0.00
C ALA A 109 -9.08 -9.61 -0.30
N ARG A 110 -8.80 -9.92 -1.57
CA ARG A 110 -7.58 -10.63 -1.98
C ARG A 110 -6.30 -9.86 -1.59
N PHE A 111 -6.31 -8.53 -1.74
CA PHE A 111 -5.18 -7.69 -1.35
C PHE A 111 -5.00 -7.55 0.18
N ALA A 112 -5.97 -7.96 0.99
CA ALA A 112 -5.82 -8.04 2.45
C ALA A 112 -5.07 -9.31 2.91
N GLN A 113 -4.90 -10.31 2.04
CA GLN A 113 -4.37 -11.62 2.44
C GLN A 113 -2.84 -11.60 2.47
N PRO A 114 -2.17 -11.96 3.59
CA PRO A 114 -0.70 -11.92 3.70
C PRO A 114 -0.01 -12.83 2.69
N ALA A 115 -0.68 -13.89 2.23
CA ALA A 115 -0.17 -14.80 1.22
C ALA A 115 0.13 -14.11 -0.13
N LEU A 116 -0.56 -13.00 -0.45
CA LEU A 116 -0.26 -12.22 -1.66
C LEU A 116 1.02 -11.38 -1.50
N TRP A 117 1.48 -11.18 -0.27
CA TRP A 117 2.60 -10.31 0.06
C TRP A 117 3.83 -11.11 0.45
N ARG A 118 4.99 -10.52 0.22
CA ARG A 118 6.27 -10.99 0.74
C ARG A 118 7.05 -9.83 1.32
N VAL A 119 7.76 -10.10 2.41
CA VAL A 119 8.76 -9.20 2.97
C VAL A 119 10.03 -9.31 2.14
N TYR A 120 10.71 -8.19 1.88
CA TYR A 120 12.03 -8.24 1.23
C TYR A 120 13.03 -9.01 2.11
N PRO A 121 13.89 -9.89 1.56
CA PRO A 121 14.73 -10.80 2.36
C PRO A 121 15.59 -10.11 3.41
N GLU A 122 16.08 -8.90 3.13
CA GLU A 122 16.94 -8.11 4.00
C GLU A 122 16.20 -7.38 5.13
N VAL A 123 14.88 -7.17 4.99
CA VAL A 123 14.12 -6.30 5.89
C VAL A 123 14.15 -6.76 7.35
N PRO A 124 13.93 -8.04 7.70
CA PRO A 124 13.95 -8.47 9.09
C PRO A 124 15.29 -8.18 9.79
N GLU A 125 16.41 -8.43 9.10
CA GLU A 125 17.74 -8.19 9.65
C GLU A 125 18.01 -6.69 9.83
N ARG A 126 17.62 -5.87 8.84
CA ARG A 126 17.80 -4.41 8.88
C ARG A 126 16.99 -3.76 10.00
N LEU A 127 15.71 -4.12 10.13
CA LEU A 127 14.85 -3.63 11.21
C LEU A 127 15.41 -4.00 12.58
N ALA A 128 15.83 -5.25 12.77
CA ALA A 128 16.44 -5.71 14.01
C ALA A 128 17.73 -4.95 14.34
N ALA A 129 18.58 -4.69 13.34
CA ALA A 129 19.82 -3.95 13.52
C ALA A 129 19.57 -2.50 13.92
N TRP A 130 18.65 -1.80 13.26
CA TRP A 130 18.29 -0.42 13.59
C TRP A 130 17.65 -0.31 14.98
N HIS A 131 16.78 -1.26 15.32
CA HIS A 131 16.18 -1.32 16.65
C HIS A 131 17.24 -1.52 17.74
N ARG A 132 18.21 -2.45 17.56
CA ARG A 132 19.34 -2.64 18.50
C ARG A 132 20.23 -1.40 18.63
N GLN A 133 20.28 -0.55 17.60
CA GLN A 133 21.00 0.71 17.64
C GLN A 133 20.24 1.82 18.38
N GLY A 134 19.03 1.54 18.90
CA GLY A 134 18.19 2.49 19.62
C GLY A 134 17.37 3.41 18.73
N LEU A 135 17.21 3.08 17.44
CA LEU A 135 16.36 3.86 16.54
C LEU A 135 14.89 3.49 16.74
N ARG A 136 14.06 4.52 16.87
CA ARG A 136 12.60 4.41 16.89
C ARG A 136 12.09 4.22 15.46
N LEU A 137 11.47 3.09 15.16
CA LEU A 137 11.04 2.77 13.80
C LEU A 137 9.53 2.98 13.67
N ALA A 138 9.11 3.66 12.61
CA ALA A 138 7.70 3.81 12.28
C ALA A 138 7.47 3.66 10.77
N VAL A 139 6.32 3.12 10.40
CA VAL A 139 5.85 3.11 9.02
C VAL A 139 5.00 4.35 8.76
N VAL A 140 5.22 5.02 7.63
CA VAL A 140 4.39 6.09 7.11
C VAL A 140 4.07 5.76 5.65
N SER A 141 2.83 5.37 5.36
CA SER A 141 2.48 4.84 4.03
C SER A 141 1.20 5.42 3.48
N ASN A 142 1.20 5.66 2.16
CA ASN A 142 0.00 5.97 1.40
C ASN A 142 -0.75 4.67 1.14
N PHE A 143 -1.41 4.15 2.17
CA PHE A 143 -2.12 2.87 2.18
C PHE A 143 -3.48 3.06 2.84
N ASP A 144 -4.23 1.98 2.95
CA ASP A 144 -5.46 1.87 3.75
C ASP A 144 -5.28 1.00 5.01
N GLY A 145 -6.32 0.90 5.84
CA GLY A 145 -6.30 0.20 7.12
C GLY A 145 -5.88 -1.27 7.06
N ARG A 146 -5.92 -1.93 5.90
CA ARG A 146 -5.44 -3.32 5.74
C ARG A 146 -3.95 -3.46 6.07
N LEU A 147 -3.16 -2.39 5.95
CA LEU A 147 -1.71 -2.43 6.22
C LEU A 147 -1.37 -2.90 7.64
N HIS A 148 -2.17 -2.53 8.64
CA HIS A 148 -1.93 -2.92 10.03
C HIS A 148 -1.97 -4.44 10.24
N ALA A 149 -2.96 -5.11 9.65
CA ALA A 149 -3.07 -6.56 9.71
C ALA A 149 -1.96 -7.23 8.90
N LEU A 150 -1.66 -6.72 7.70
CA LEU A 150 -0.57 -7.22 6.86
C LEU A 150 0.79 -7.19 7.57
N LEU A 151 1.18 -6.05 8.15
CA LEU A 151 2.48 -5.94 8.84
C LEU A 151 2.58 -6.87 10.06
N ARG A 152 1.46 -7.11 10.74
CA ARG A 152 1.37 -8.04 11.87
C ARG A 152 1.53 -9.49 11.42
N GLU A 153 0.78 -9.90 10.40
CA GLU A 153 0.81 -11.27 9.87
C GLU A 153 2.12 -11.59 9.14
N LEU A 154 2.79 -10.57 8.59
CA LEU A 154 4.13 -10.68 8.02
C LEU A 154 5.26 -10.59 9.07
N GLY A 155 4.93 -10.49 10.36
CA GLY A 155 5.90 -10.55 11.46
C GLY A 155 6.77 -9.30 11.63
N LEU A 156 6.37 -8.16 11.08
CA LEU A 156 7.17 -6.92 11.11
C LEU A 156 6.89 -6.04 12.34
N MET A 157 5.73 -6.22 12.98
CA MET A 157 5.30 -5.35 14.08
C MET A 157 6.21 -5.40 15.32
N ALA A 158 7.01 -6.44 15.50
CA ALA A 158 7.94 -6.56 16.63
C ALA A 158 8.98 -5.44 16.70
N TRP A 159 9.25 -4.76 15.57
CA TRP A 159 10.27 -3.71 15.46
C TRP A 159 9.69 -2.30 15.34
N LEU A 160 8.38 -2.19 15.09
CA LEU A 160 7.72 -0.94 14.73
C LEU A 160 6.99 -0.36 15.95
N GLU A 161 7.29 0.89 16.29
CA GLU A 161 6.56 1.60 17.35
C GLU A 161 5.21 2.11 16.86
N ARG A 162 5.13 2.50 15.58
CA ARG A 162 3.93 3.10 14.99
C ARG A 162 3.79 2.72 13.52
N VAL A 163 2.54 2.66 13.07
CA VAL A 163 2.15 2.57 11.66
C VAL A 163 1.18 3.72 11.42
N ILE A 164 1.52 4.61 10.50
CA ILE A 164 0.76 5.80 10.13
C ILE A 164 0.30 5.60 8.69
N VAL A 165 -1.01 5.56 8.50
CA VAL A 165 -1.67 5.23 7.25
C VAL A 165 -2.45 6.44 6.76
N SER A 166 -2.23 6.85 5.51
CA SER A 166 -2.81 8.09 4.98
C SER A 166 -4.34 8.12 4.98
N SER A 167 -5.00 6.98 4.76
CA SER A 167 -6.46 6.88 4.79
C SER A 167 -7.03 7.29 6.16
N GLU A 168 -6.34 6.94 7.24
CA GLU A 168 -6.76 7.14 8.64
C GLU A 168 -6.48 8.55 9.15
N ILE A 169 -5.42 9.20 8.66
CA ILE A 169 -4.97 10.50 9.16
C ILE A 169 -5.41 11.69 8.30
N GLY A 170 -6.06 11.44 7.15
CA GLY A 170 -6.57 12.50 6.28
C GLY A 170 -5.52 13.23 5.44
N ALA A 171 -4.26 12.76 5.43
CA ALA A 171 -3.19 13.31 4.61
C ALA A 171 -2.30 12.20 4.01
N ALA A 172 -2.06 12.27 2.69
CA ALA A 172 -1.15 11.37 1.98
C ALA A 172 0.17 12.07 1.64
N LYS A 173 1.30 11.37 1.74
CA LYS A 173 2.60 11.84 1.24
C LYS A 173 2.47 12.24 -0.24
N PRO A 174 3.13 13.31 -0.72
CA PRO A 174 4.06 14.19 -0.02
C PRO A 174 3.40 15.42 0.63
N SER A 175 2.11 15.34 1.01
CA SER A 175 1.44 16.44 1.73
C SER A 175 2.24 16.84 2.98
N ALA A 176 2.38 18.14 3.19
CA ALA A 176 3.00 18.72 4.38
C ALA A 176 1.96 19.07 5.47
N VAL A 177 0.69 18.66 5.29
CA VAL A 177 -0.37 18.89 6.27
C VAL A 177 0.00 18.16 7.58
N PRO A 178 0.07 18.87 8.72
CA PRO A 178 0.40 18.30 10.03
C PRO A 178 -0.57 17.22 10.50
#